data_AF-A0A2P6CF80-F1
#
_entry.id   AF-A0A2P6CF80-F1
#
_cell.length_a   1.000
_cell.length_b   1.000
_cell.length_c   1.000
_cell.angle_alpha   90.00
_cell.angle_beta   90.00
_cell.angle_gamma   90.00
#
_symmetry.space_group_name_H-M   'P 1'
#
loop_
_entity.id
_entity.type
_entity.pdbx_description
1 polymer ?
#
loop_
_entity_poly.entity_id
_entity_poly.type
_entity_poly.pdbx_seq_one_letter_code
_entity_poly.pdbx_strand_id
1 'polypeptide(L)'
;METKKGLTAADFQGAKNTEELLALIADKNETYNKVKKTLQYNEELRLLQIELVKLQRWISNNNKRVAIIFEGRDAAGKGGNIRRFMEHLNPRSSRLVALNKPTEVEKGQWYFQRYIKELPNPGEIVFFDRSWYNRAVVEPVMGFCTDQQYKEFLVQVPEFEHMMYEDGVVIIKFWLSISKDEQLKRFEGRKENPLKRWKFSPVDKQGQILWDRYTHYKREMFSKTHTSYSPWMMIKTNDKKVARLEAIRHVLSMFDYDEKEDSKTVLNPDPNVVMRYYRSNTNID
;
A
#
# COMPACT_ATOMS: atom_id res chain seq x y z
N MET A 1 2.21 -39.37 21.65
CA MET A 1 2.49 -37.94 21.38
C MET A 1 1.88 -37.16 22.53
N GLU A 2 2.69 -36.69 23.46
CA GLU A 2 2.20 -35.85 24.57
C GLU A 2 1.70 -34.52 24.00
N THR A 3 0.43 -34.22 24.25
CA THR A 3 -0.16 -32.91 23.99
C THR A 3 0.58 -31.88 24.83
N LYS A 4 1.39 -31.02 24.18
CA LYS A 4 1.97 -29.85 24.85
C LYS A 4 0.82 -29.06 25.49
N LYS A 5 0.74 -29.06 26.83
CA LYS A 5 -0.26 -28.28 27.57
C LYS A 5 -0.05 -26.81 27.25
N GLY A 6 -1.12 -26.15 26.80
CA GLY A 6 -1.11 -24.70 26.54
C GLY A 6 -0.77 -23.90 27.80
N LEU A 7 -0.47 -22.61 27.62
CA LEU A 7 -0.14 -21.69 28.71
C LEU A 7 -1.25 -21.65 29.76
N THR A 8 -0.86 -21.74 31.02
CA THR A 8 -1.76 -21.64 32.18
C THR A 8 -1.68 -20.25 32.81
N ALA A 9 -2.68 -19.87 33.61
CA ALA A 9 -2.63 -18.62 34.36
C ALA A 9 -1.41 -18.53 35.30
N ALA A 10 -0.95 -19.67 35.85
CA ALA A 10 0.24 -19.75 36.68
C ALA A 10 1.52 -19.42 35.90
N ASP A 11 1.60 -19.80 34.62
CA ASP A 11 2.74 -19.46 33.76
C ASP A 11 2.86 -17.93 33.56
N PHE A 12 1.72 -17.23 33.40
CA PHE A 12 1.70 -15.78 33.30
C PHE A 12 2.03 -15.08 34.62
N GLN A 13 1.54 -15.60 35.75
CA GLN A 13 1.82 -15.04 37.07
C GLN A 13 3.28 -15.27 37.52
N GLY A 14 3.93 -16.33 37.02
CA GLY A 14 5.31 -16.66 37.33
C GLY A 14 6.36 -15.90 36.50
N ALA A 15 5.99 -15.39 35.31
CA ALA A 15 6.91 -14.65 34.46
C ALA A 15 7.12 -13.23 34.98
N LYS A 16 8.37 -12.87 35.29
CA LYS A 16 8.73 -11.55 35.84
C LYS A 16 9.01 -10.50 34.76
N ASN A 17 9.33 -10.95 33.55
CA ASN A 17 9.69 -10.10 32.42
C ASN A 17 9.26 -10.74 31.09
N THR A 18 9.37 -9.96 30.00
CA THR A 18 8.97 -10.40 28.66
C THR A 18 9.81 -11.56 28.14
N GLU A 19 11.08 -11.67 28.53
CA GLU A 19 11.96 -12.75 28.08
C GLU A 19 11.54 -14.10 28.68
N GLU A 20 11.27 -14.13 29.99
CA GLU A 20 10.75 -15.32 30.68
C GLU A 20 9.40 -15.75 30.12
N LEU A 21 8.50 -14.79 29.84
CA LEU A 21 7.22 -15.09 29.22
C LEU A 21 7.41 -15.67 27.80
N LEU A 22 8.34 -15.13 27.00
CA LEU A 22 8.64 -15.66 25.67
C LEU A 22 9.26 -17.05 25.72
N ALA A 23 10.11 -17.34 26.71
CA ALA A 23 10.67 -18.68 26.93
C ALA A 23 9.56 -19.69 27.28
N LEU A 24 8.61 -19.31 28.14
CA LEU A 24 7.44 -20.15 28.48
C LEU A 24 6.54 -20.40 27.26
N ILE A 25 6.32 -19.38 26.42
CA ILE A 25 5.56 -19.53 25.16
C ILE A 25 6.32 -20.46 24.20
N ALA A 26 7.65 -20.36 24.11
CA ALA A 26 8.48 -21.20 23.24
C ALA A 26 8.41 -22.68 23.61
N ASP A 27 8.45 -22.97 24.91
CA ASP A 27 8.42 -24.32 25.44
C ASP A 27 7.02 -24.96 25.27
N LYS A 28 5.97 -24.22 25.65
CA LYS A 28 4.62 -24.77 25.83
C LYS A 28 3.65 -24.53 24.68
N ASN A 29 4.00 -23.71 23.68
CA ASN A 29 3.03 -23.29 22.67
C ASN A 29 3.58 -23.30 21.24
N GLU A 30 2.94 -24.05 20.36
CA GLU A 30 3.28 -24.11 18.92
C GLU A 30 3.14 -22.75 18.22
N THR A 31 2.43 -21.79 18.82
CA THR A 31 2.25 -20.44 18.28
C THR A 31 3.42 -19.49 18.57
N TYR A 32 4.47 -19.91 19.31
CA TYR A 32 5.64 -19.07 19.61
C TYR A 32 6.20 -18.35 18.39
N ASN A 33 6.40 -19.08 17.28
CA ASN A 33 6.91 -18.49 16.04
C ASN A 33 6.01 -17.37 15.50
N LYS A 34 4.68 -17.50 15.63
CA LYS A 34 3.71 -16.48 15.21
C LYS A 34 3.73 -15.27 16.14
N VAL A 35 3.88 -15.49 17.45
CA VAL A 35 4.02 -14.42 18.45
C VAL A 35 5.31 -13.65 18.22
N LYS A 36 6.45 -14.34 18.13
CA LYS A 36 7.77 -13.75 17.85
C LYS A 36 7.76 -12.90 16.57
N LYS A 37 7.25 -13.43 15.45
CA LYS A 37 7.08 -12.66 14.20
C LYS A 37 6.20 -11.43 14.36
N THR A 38 5.20 -11.47 15.24
CA THR A 38 4.32 -10.32 15.49
C THR A 38 5.02 -9.23 16.28
N LEU A 39 5.76 -9.61 17.31
CA LEU A 39 6.56 -8.67 18.09
C LEU A 39 7.66 -8.01 17.23
N GLN A 40 8.37 -8.79 16.42
CA GLN A 40 9.37 -8.27 15.49
C GLN A 40 8.77 -7.27 14.49
N TYR A 41 7.65 -7.62 13.85
CA TYR A 41 6.95 -6.70 12.96
C TYR A 41 6.51 -5.41 13.66
N ASN A 42 5.99 -5.49 14.88
CA ASN A 42 5.53 -4.31 15.60
C ASN A 42 6.70 -3.39 15.96
N GLU A 43 7.84 -3.96 16.37
CA GLU A 43 9.04 -3.17 16.69
C GLU A 43 9.62 -2.52 15.43
N GLU A 44 9.77 -3.26 14.33
CA GLU A 44 10.22 -2.69 13.07
C GLU A 44 9.28 -1.58 12.56
N LEU A 45 7.96 -1.80 12.64
CA LEU A 45 6.98 -0.80 12.26
C LEU A 45 7.12 0.46 13.12
N ARG A 46 7.30 0.32 14.43
CA ARG A 46 7.47 1.43 15.37
C ARG A 46 8.70 2.27 15.00
N LEU A 47 9.82 1.62 14.71
CA LEU A 47 11.05 2.31 14.28
C LEU A 47 10.85 3.04 12.95
N LEU A 48 10.22 2.39 11.96
CA LEU A 48 9.93 3.03 10.68
C LEU A 48 8.93 4.21 10.81
N GLN A 49 7.99 4.13 11.74
CA GLN A 49 7.04 5.23 12.00
C GLN A 49 7.70 6.44 12.66
N ILE A 50 8.74 6.23 13.48
CA ILE A 50 9.57 7.34 13.99
C ILE A 50 10.24 8.07 12.82
N GLU A 51 10.79 7.32 11.87
CA GLU A 51 11.42 7.89 10.68
C GLU A 51 10.41 8.58 9.75
N LEU A 52 9.16 8.09 9.67
CA LEU A 52 8.08 8.79 8.96
C LEU A 52 7.75 10.15 9.59
N VAL A 53 7.82 10.28 10.92
CA VAL A 53 7.61 11.57 11.61
C VAL A 53 8.73 12.55 11.27
N LYS A 54 10.00 12.09 11.27
CA LYS A 54 11.14 12.90 10.82
C LYS A 54 10.97 13.35 9.36
N LEU A 55 10.64 12.42 8.47
CA LEU A 55 10.37 12.71 7.07
C LEU A 55 9.24 13.74 6.91
N GLN A 56 8.14 13.61 7.65
CA GLN A 56 7.02 14.56 7.56
C GLN A 56 7.45 15.97 7.98
N ARG A 57 8.22 16.09 9.07
CA ARG A 57 8.76 17.38 9.51
C ARG A 57 9.66 18.00 8.44
N TRP A 58 10.55 17.21 7.85
CA TRP A 58 11.43 17.67 6.77
C TRP A 58 10.64 18.11 5.54
N ILE A 59 9.62 17.35 5.12
CA ILE A 59 8.73 17.70 3.99
C ILE A 59 8.06 19.05 4.27
N SER A 60 7.55 19.26 5.48
CA SER A 60 6.90 20.52 5.90
C SER A 60 7.88 21.69 5.88
N ASN A 61 9.06 21.55 6.49
CA ASN A 61 10.07 22.61 6.56
C ASN A 61 10.60 23.01 5.18
N ASN A 62 10.66 22.06 4.24
CA ASN A 62 11.18 22.27 2.89
C ASN A 62 10.07 22.51 1.85
N ASN A 63 8.81 22.69 2.29
CA ASN A 63 7.65 22.93 1.42
C ASN A 63 7.50 21.88 0.30
N LYS A 64 7.96 20.63 0.54
CA LYS A 64 7.84 19.56 -0.45
C LYS A 64 6.38 19.11 -0.57
N ARG A 65 6.01 18.67 -1.76
CA ARG A 65 4.65 18.22 -2.09
C ARG A 65 4.73 16.76 -2.49
N VAL A 66 4.14 15.85 -1.70
CA VAL A 66 4.31 14.41 -1.90
C VAL A 66 2.96 13.73 -2.09
N ALA A 67 2.80 13.02 -3.21
CA ALA A 67 1.64 12.20 -3.52
C ALA A 67 2.04 10.72 -3.57
N ILE A 68 1.43 9.90 -2.71
CA ILE A 68 1.68 8.46 -2.64
C ILE A 68 0.44 7.70 -3.08
N ILE A 69 0.53 7.05 -4.24
CA ILE A 69 -0.57 6.37 -4.91
C ILE A 69 -0.52 4.88 -4.61
N PHE A 70 -1.59 4.36 -4.02
CA PHE A 70 -1.77 2.93 -3.77
C PHE A 70 -2.77 2.36 -4.78
N GLU A 71 -2.25 1.63 -5.76
CA GLU A 71 -3.02 0.84 -6.69
C GLU A 71 -2.79 -0.67 -6.47
N GLY A 72 -3.60 -1.48 -7.13
CA GLY A 72 -3.53 -2.93 -7.08
C GLY A 72 -4.90 -3.56 -6.95
N ARG A 73 -4.92 -4.90 -7.05
CA ARG A 73 -6.16 -5.68 -7.02
C ARG A 73 -6.93 -5.48 -5.71
N ASP A 74 -8.22 -5.82 -5.74
CA ASP A 74 -9.00 -5.91 -4.51
C ASP A 74 -8.39 -6.93 -3.55
N ALA A 75 -8.48 -6.61 -2.26
CA ALA A 75 -7.83 -7.36 -1.19
C ALA A 75 -6.29 -7.42 -1.19
N ALA A 76 -5.59 -6.74 -2.10
CA ALA A 76 -4.12 -6.65 -2.08
C ALA A 76 -3.57 -5.94 -0.82
N GLY A 77 -4.32 -4.98 -0.25
CA GLY A 77 -4.01 -4.39 1.06
C GLY A 77 -3.74 -2.89 1.07
N LYS A 78 -4.21 -2.13 0.08
CA LYS A 78 -4.06 -0.68 -0.07
C LYS A 78 -4.33 0.11 1.22
N GLY A 79 -5.59 0.19 1.66
CA GLY A 79 -5.94 0.87 2.92
C GLY A 79 -5.28 0.29 4.18
N GLY A 80 -4.79 -0.94 4.16
CA GLY A 80 -4.01 -1.51 5.27
C GLY A 80 -2.58 -1.00 5.33
N ASN A 81 -1.97 -0.67 4.18
CA ASN A 81 -0.68 0.00 4.10
C ASN A 81 -0.83 1.46 4.51
N ILE A 82 -1.76 2.19 3.88
CA ILE A 82 -2.03 3.61 4.17
C ILE A 82 -2.27 3.82 5.68
N ARG A 83 -3.07 2.96 6.31
CA ARG A 83 -3.31 3.03 7.75
C ARG A 83 -2.03 2.99 8.59
N ARG A 84 -1.03 2.18 8.20
CA ARG A 84 0.25 2.09 8.92
C ARG A 84 1.18 3.25 8.65
N PHE A 85 1.13 3.83 7.45
CA PHE A 85 1.80 5.10 7.18
C PHE A 85 1.25 6.21 8.07
N MET A 86 -0.07 6.37 8.10
CA MET A 86 -0.73 7.52 8.74
C MET A 86 -0.92 7.39 10.26
N GLU A 87 -0.61 6.24 10.86
CA GLU A 87 -0.93 5.94 12.27
C GLU A 87 -0.39 6.96 13.28
N HIS A 88 0.79 7.53 12.98
CA HIS A 88 1.47 8.49 13.85
C HIS A 88 1.88 9.79 13.15
N LEU A 89 1.42 10.01 11.91
CA LEU A 89 1.68 11.26 11.19
C LEU A 89 0.74 12.37 11.68
N ASN A 90 1.22 13.62 11.66
CA ASN A 90 0.40 14.79 11.95
C ASN A 90 -0.70 14.94 10.87
N PRO A 91 -1.99 14.91 11.25
CA PRO A 91 -3.10 14.98 10.30
C PRO A 91 -3.27 16.35 9.63
N ARG A 92 -2.58 17.40 10.11
CA ARG A 92 -2.62 18.74 9.48
C ARG A 92 -1.79 18.83 8.20
N SER A 93 -0.79 17.98 8.07
CA SER A 93 0.17 17.93 6.96
C SER A 93 0.17 16.56 6.28
N SER A 94 -0.84 15.74 6.57
CA SER A 94 -1.05 14.47 5.89
C SER A 94 -2.54 14.12 5.81
N ARG A 95 -2.99 13.64 4.64
CA ARG A 95 -4.39 13.25 4.45
C ARG A 95 -4.55 12.08 3.48
N LEU A 96 -5.71 11.43 3.60
CA LEU A 96 -6.14 10.33 2.75
C LEU A 96 -7.18 10.81 1.74
N VAL A 97 -6.94 10.50 0.47
CA VAL A 97 -7.89 10.68 -0.63
C VAL A 97 -8.44 9.31 -1.01
N ALA A 98 -9.74 9.13 -0.82
CA ALA A 98 -10.48 7.93 -1.18
C ALA A 98 -11.80 8.35 -1.84
N LEU A 99 -11.72 8.82 -3.10
CA LEU A 99 -12.88 9.36 -3.82
C LEU A 99 -13.90 8.27 -4.12
N ASN A 100 -15.18 8.60 -3.96
CA ASN A 100 -16.29 7.77 -4.40
C ASN A 100 -16.40 7.74 -5.93
N LYS A 101 -17.31 6.92 -6.46
CA LYS A 101 -17.69 6.95 -7.88
C LYS A 101 -17.99 8.39 -8.33
N PRO A 102 -17.61 8.79 -9.55
CA PRO A 102 -17.84 10.14 -10.03
C PRO A 102 -19.34 10.45 -10.12
N THR A 103 -19.72 11.66 -9.72
CA THR A 103 -21.05 12.24 -9.95
C THR A 103 -21.31 12.45 -11.45
N GLU A 104 -22.56 12.67 -11.84
CA GLU A 104 -22.89 12.97 -13.25
C GLU A 104 -22.16 14.22 -13.76
N VAL A 105 -21.98 15.23 -12.90
CA VAL A 105 -21.20 16.43 -13.24
C VAL A 105 -19.72 16.07 -13.44
N GLU A 106 -19.12 15.30 -12.53
CA GLU A 106 -17.71 14.87 -12.65
C GLU A 106 -17.47 13.95 -13.87
N LYS A 107 -18.48 13.17 -14.30
CA LYS A 107 -18.38 12.37 -15.52
C LYS A 107 -18.34 13.23 -16.79
N GLY A 108 -18.99 14.40 -16.77
CA GLY A 108 -18.96 15.39 -17.86
C GLY A 108 -17.73 16.30 -17.85
N GLN A 109 -16.90 16.24 -16.82
CA GLN A 109 -15.66 17.02 -16.70
C GLN A 109 -14.48 16.31 -17.36
N TRP A 110 -13.37 17.04 -17.51
CA TRP A 110 -12.10 16.41 -17.78
C TRP A 110 -11.73 15.45 -16.64
N TYR A 111 -11.31 14.23 -16.97
CA TYR A 111 -11.18 13.13 -16.02
C TYR A 111 -10.27 13.44 -14.81
N PHE A 112 -9.17 14.15 -15.05
CA PHE A 112 -8.19 14.49 -14.01
C PHE A 112 -8.66 15.63 -13.10
N GLN A 113 -9.67 16.42 -13.49
CA GLN A 113 -10.08 17.64 -12.79
C GLN A 113 -10.43 17.38 -11.31
N ARG A 114 -11.12 16.28 -11.01
CA ARG A 114 -11.48 15.93 -9.63
C ARG A 114 -10.26 15.53 -8.79
N TYR A 115 -9.23 14.96 -9.40
CA TYR A 115 -8.02 14.53 -8.71
C TYR A 115 -7.03 15.69 -8.51
N ILE A 116 -7.01 16.66 -9.43
CA ILE A 116 -6.17 17.87 -9.30
C ILE A 116 -6.50 18.64 -8.01
N LYS A 117 -7.79 18.73 -7.65
CA LYS A 117 -8.25 19.34 -6.40
C LYS A 117 -7.66 18.68 -5.15
N GLU A 118 -7.22 17.44 -5.29
CA GLU A 118 -6.73 16.61 -4.21
C GLU A 118 -5.20 16.52 -4.18
N LEU A 119 -4.48 17.26 -5.01
CA LEU A 119 -3.01 17.27 -4.99
C LEU A 119 -2.44 17.88 -3.70
N PRO A 120 -1.23 17.49 -3.29
CA PRO A 120 -0.57 18.01 -2.09
C PRO A 120 -0.28 19.52 -2.18
N ASN A 121 -0.62 20.25 -1.13
CA ASN A 121 -0.14 21.61 -0.88
C ASN A 121 1.32 21.61 -0.40
N PRO A 122 2.04 22.75 -0.44
CA PRO A 122 3.38 22.86 0.12
C PRO A 122 3.45 22.31 1.55
N GLY A 123 4.37 21.36 1.78
CA GLY A 123 4.56 20.71 3.08
C GLY A 123 3.62 19.54 3.38
N GLU A 124 2.84 19.10 2.40
CA GLU A 124 1.81 18.06 2.56
C GLU A 124 2.22 16.70 1.96
N ILE A 125 1.82 15.63 2.65
CA ILE A 125 1.82 14.25 2.14
C ILE A 125 0.38 13.78 1.90
N VAL A 126 0.03 13.48 0.66
CA VAL A 126 -1.30 12.99 0.30
C VAL A 126 -1.23 11.52 -0.10
N PHE A 127 -2.01 10.69 0.58
CA PHE A 127 -2.15 9.26 0.30
C PHE A 127 -3.40 9.00 -0.53
N PHE A 128 -3.26 8.43 -1.71
CA PHE A 128 -4.37 8.06 -2.58
C PHE A 128 -4.71 6.57 -2.44
N ASP A 129 -5.87 6.22 -1.86
CA ASP A 129 -6.43 4.85 -1.93
C ASP A 129 -7.22 4.71 -3.22
N ARG A 130 -6.52 4.20 -4.24
CA ARG A 130 -6.85 4.38 -5.67
C ARG A 130 -6.66 5.84 -6.12
N SER A 131 -6.52 6.03 -7.44
CA SER A 131 -6.31 7.35 -8.03
C SER A 131 -6.94 7.45 -9.43
N TRP A 132 -6.44 8.37 -10.25
CA TRP A 132 -6.76 8.44 -11.68
C TRP A 132 -6.48 7.12 -12.43
N TYR A 133 -5.67 6.21 -11.88
CA TYR A 133 -5.47 4.89 -12.44
C TYR A 133 -6.69 3.96 -12.37
N ASN A 134 -7.80 4.38 -11.74
CA ASN A 134 -9.09 3.73 -11.91
C ASN A 134 -9.44 3.53 -13.40
N ARG A 135 -9.19 4.53 -14.25
CA ARG A 135 -9.43 4.44 -15.70
C ARG A 135 -8.45 3.54 -16.45
N ALA A 136 -7.29 3.26 -15.87
CA ALA A 136 -6.33 2.35 -16.48
C ALA A 136 -6.69 0.87 -16.29
N VAL A 137 -7.47 0.55 -15.24
CA VAL A 137 -7.69 -0.83 -14.82
C VAL A 137 -9.16 -1.12 -14.51
N VAL A 138 -9.71 -0.55 -13.44
CA VAL A 138 -11.05 -0.95 -12.96
C VAL A 138 -12.15 -0.54 -13.94
N GLU A 139 -12.11 0.70 -14.45
CA GLU A 139 -13.14 1.18 -15.37
C GLU A 139 -13.24 0.33 -16.65
N PRO A 140 -12.16 0.05 -17.39
CA PRO A 140 -12.27 -0.74 -18.62
C PRO A 140 -12.49 -2.23 -18.36
N VAL A 141 -12.10 -2.77 -17.20
CA VAL A 141 -12.44 -4.16 -16.82
C VAL A 141 -13.94 -4.30 -16.58
N MET A 142 -14.56 -3.31 -15.94
CA MET A 142 -15.96 -3.35 -15.52
C MET A 142 -16.92 -2.66 -16.50
N GLY A 143 -16.41 -2.04 -17.57
CA GLY A 143 -17.21 -1.31 -18.55
C GLY A 143 -17.74 0.04 -18.04
N PHE A 144 -17.00 0.70 -17.13
CA PHE A 144 -17.36 2.03 -16.61
C PHE A 144 -16.79 3.19 -17.44
N CYS A 145 -15.98 2.90 -18.46
CA CYS A 145 -15.52 3.86 -19.45
C CYS A 145 -15.63 3.25 -20.85
N THR A 146 -15.68 4.11 -21.88
CA THR A 146 -15.58 3.66 -23.28
C THR A 146 -14.13 3.33 -23.64
N ASP A 147 -13.94 2.55 -24.70
CA ASP A 147 -12.59 2.26 -25.24
C ASP A 147 -11.85 3.54 -25.64
N GLN A 148 -12.58 4.54 -26.13
CA GLN A 148 -12.02 5.83 -26.48
C GLN A 148 -11.49 6.56 -25.24
N GLN A 149 -12.29 6.65 -24.17
CA GLN A 149 -11.88 7.27 -22.91
C GLN A 149 -10.66 6.58 -22.28
N TYR A 150 -10.60 5.24 -22.36
CA TYR A 150 -9.45 4.46 -21.90
C TYR A 150 -8.17 4.79 -22.69
N LYS A 151 -8.25 4.80 -24.02
CA LYS A 151 -7.10 5.12 -24.89
C LYS A 151 -6.62 6.56 -24.68
N GLU A 152 -7.55 7.52 -24.60
CA GLU A 152 -7.24 8.92 -24.31
C GLU A 152 -6.54 9.06 -22.96
N PHE A 153 -7.05 8.40 -21.92
CA PHE A 153 -6.43 8.41 -20.60
C PHE A 153 -4.99 7.90 -20.62
N LEU A 154 -4.71 6.79 -21.32
CA LEU A 154 -3.36 6.23 -21.39
C LEU A 154 -2.37 7.13 -22.13
N VAL A 155 -2.85 8.00 -23.03
CA VAL A 155 -2.02 9.02 -23.68
C VAL A 155 -1.82 10.22 -22.75
N GLN A 156 -2.85 10.64 -22.02
CA GLN A 156 -2.80 11.84 -21.18
C GLN A 156 -2.07 11.64 -19.85
N VAL A 157 -2.16 10.46 -19.22
CA VAL A 157 -1.67 10.28 -17.85
C VAL A 157 -0.16 10.47 -17.69
N PRO A 158 0.74 10.06 -18.62
CA PRO A 158 2.16 10.38 -18.49
C PRO A 158 2.41 11.89 -18.54
N GLU A 159 1.77 12.61 -19.46
CA GLU A 159 1.89 14.07 -19.57
C GLU A 159 1.33 14.78 -18.33
N PHE A 160 0.21 14.30 -17.80
CA PHE A 160 -0.35 14.78 -16.54
C PHE A 160 0.63 14.65 -15.38
N GLU A 161 1.29 13.49 -15.27
CA GLU A 161 2.32 13.25 -14.25
C GLU A 161 3.61 14.02 -14.52
N HIS A 162 3.96 14.26 -15.78
CA HIS A 162 5.12 15.05 -16.17
C HIS A 162 4.98 16.51 -15.72
N MET A 163 3.82 17.12 -15.96
CA MET A 163 3.55 18.50 -15.50
C MET A 163 3.69 18.64 -13.98
N MET A 164 3.21 17.65 -13.22
CA MET A 164 3.36 17.63 -11.76
C MET A 164 4.82 17.41 -11.33
N TYR A 165 5.57 16.57 -12.05
CA TYR A 165 6.99 16.36 -11.82
C TYR A 165 7.80 17.64 -12.05
N GLU A 166 7.54 18.36 -13.15
CA GLU A 166 8.20 19.65 -13.46
C GLU A 166 7.86 20.72 -12.42
N ASP A 167 6.63 20.74 -11.90
CA ASP A 167 6.21 21.61 -10.79
C ASP A 167 6.83 21.17 -9.44
N GLY A 168 7.49 20.02 -9.36
CA GLY A 168 8.19 19.55 -8.16
C GLY A 168 7.32 18.75 -7.18
N VAL A 169 6.19 18.21 -7.64
CA VAL A 169 5.41 17.22 -6.89
C VAL A 169 6.11 15.86 -6.99
N VAL A 170 6.43 15.26 -5.85
CA VAL A 170 7.01 13.92 -5.77
C VAL A 170 5.87 12.90 -5.84
N ILE A 171 5.81 12.13 -6.92
CA ILE A 171 4.80 11.09 -7.13
C ILE A 171 5.43 9.71 -6.90
N ILE A 172 4.89 8.96 -5.93
CA ILE A 172 5.30 7.59 -5.63
C ILE A 172 4.14 6.66 -5.97
N LYS A 173 4.31 5.79 -6.99
CA LYS A 173 3.25 4.89 -7.48
C LYS A 173 3.50 3.45 -7.04
N PHE A 174 2.65 2.94 -6.17
CA PHE A 174 2.68 1.56 -5.72
C PHE A 174 1.62 0.70 -6.40
N TRP A 175 2.05 -0.43 -6.96
CA TRP A 175 1.16 -1.53 -7.33
C TRP A 175 1.30 -2.67 -6.32
N LEU A 176 0.24 -2.92 -5.56
CA LEU A 176 0.20 -4.01 -4.59
C LEU A 176 -0.18 -5.31 -5.32
N SER A 177 0.82 -6.15 -5.55
CA SER A 177 0.72 -7.44 -6.22
C SER A 177 0.34 -8.54 -5.23
N ILE A 178 -0.68 -9.32 -5.54
CA ILE A 178 -1.22 -10.40 -4.70
C ILE A 178 -1.49 -11.61 -5.60
N SER A 179 -1.20 -12.82 -5.15
CA SER A 179 -1.56 -14.01 -5.93
C SER A 179 -3.07 -14.26 -5.93
N LYS A 180 -3.57 -14.96 -6.96
CA LYS A 180 -5.00 -15.29 -7.10
C LYS A 180 -5.54 -16.06 -5.89
N ASP A 181 -4.77 -17.02 -5.40
CA ASP A 181 -5.13 -17.86 -4.25
C ASP A 181 -5.18 -17.05 -2.95
N GLU A 182 -4.21 -16.17 -2.73
CA GLU A 182 -4.20 -15.33 -1.53
C GLU A 182 -5.31 -14.28 -1.58
N GLN A 183 -5.67 -13.79 -2.77
CA GLN A 183 -6.85 -12.94 -2.93
C GLN A 183 -8.13 -13.69 -2.54
N LEU A 184 -8.32 -14.91 -3.05
CA LEU A 184 -9.48 -15.75 -2.73
C LEU A 184 -9.57 -16.01 -1.22
N LYS A 185 -8.46 -16.43 -0.60
CA LYS A 185 -8.36 -16.64 0.85
C LYS A 185 -8.74 -15.38 1.65
N ARG A 186 -8.33 -14.19 1.19
CA ARG A 186 -8.71 -12.93 1.83
C ARG A 186 -10.18 -12.58 1.66
N PHE A 187 -10.79 -12.95 0.54
CA PHE A 187 -12.22 -12.76 0.35
C PHE A 187 -13.03 -13.66 1.28
N GLU A 188 -12.68 -14.94 1.39
CA GLU A 188 -13.36 -15.85 2.33
C GLU A 188 -13.20 -15.38 3.79
N GLY A 189 -11.97 -15.02 4.20
CA GLY A 189 -11.73 -14.49 5.54
C GLY A 189 -12.40 -13.13 5.83
N ARG A 190 -12.90 -12.39 4.82
CA ARG A 190 -13.74 -11.20 5.03
C ARG A 190 -15.20 -11.56 5.30
N LYS A 191 -15.72 -12.63 4.70
CA LYS A 191 -17.11 -13.09 4.90
C LYS A 191 -17.33 -13.57 6.34
N GLU A 192 -16.32 -14.25 6.88
CA GLU A 192 -16.30 -14.80 8.25
C GLU A 192 -16.12 -13.73 9.32
N ASN A 193 -15.60 -12.55 8.98
CA ASN A 193 -15.29 -11.50 9.95
C ASN A 193 -16.33 -10.35 9.89
N PRO A 194 -17.19 -10.19 10.91
CA PRO A 194 -18.21 -9.14 10.91
C PRO A 194 -17.65 -7.72 10.72
N LEU A 195 -16.46 -7.44 11.26
CA LEU A 195 -15.80 -6.12 11.15
C LEU A 195 -15.25 -5.82 9.75
N LYS A 196 -15.22 -6.82 8.86
CA LYS A 196 -14.72 -6.69 7.48
C LYS A 196 -15.77 -6.97 6.42
N ARG A 197 -16.99 -7.35 6.81
CA ARG A 197 -18.07 -7.69 5.89
C ARG A 197 -18.45 -6.54 4.96
N TRP A 198 -18.36 -5.30 5.43
CA TRP A 198 -18.58 -4.09 4.61
C TRP A 198 -17.57 -3.94 3.45
N LYS A 199 -16.42 -4.61 3.51
CA LYS A 199 -15.39 -4.62 2.45
C LYS A 199 -15.67 -5.64 1.35
N PHE A 200 -16.90 -6.13 1.27
CA PHE A 200 -17.32 -7.13 0.30
C PHE A 200 -18.45 -6.57 -0.55
N SER A 201 -18.15 -6.30 -1.80
CA SER A 201 -19.10 -5.86 -2.83
C SER A 201 -19.39 -7.00 -3.81
N PRO A 202 -20.56 -7.05 -4.47
CA PRO A 202 -20.82 -7.95 -5.60
C PRO A 202 -19.73 -7.87 -6.69
N VAL A 203 -19.13 -6.68 -6.85
CA VAL A 203 -17.99 -6.36 -7.74
C VAL A 203 -16.74 -7.17 -7.37
N ASP A 204 -16.49 -7.43 -6.08
CA ASP A 204 -15.29 -8.15 -5.62
C ASP A 204 -15.28 -9.63 -6.07
N LYS A 205 -16.45 -10.27 -6.14
CA LYS A 205 -16.59 -11.65 -6.67
C LYS A 205 -16.18 -11.74 -8.14
N GLN A 206 -16.49 -10.70 -8.91
CA GLN A 206 -16.11 -10.65 -10.32
C GLN A 206 -14.59 -10.51 -10.48
N GLY A 207 -13.85 -9.97 -9.51
CA GLY A 207 -12.40 -9.84 -9.56
C GLY A 207 -11.65 -11.18 -9.72
N GLN A 208 -12.20 -12.27 -9.17
CA GLN A 208 -11.66 -13.63 -9.35
C GLN A 208 -11.93 -14.20 -10.74
N ILE A 209 -13.11 -13.91 -11.30
CA ILE A 209 -13.54 -14.36 -12.63
C ILE A 209 -12.79 -13.58 -13.72
N LEU A 210 -12.71 -12.26 -13.56
CA LEU A 210 -12.05 -11.32 -14.48
C LEU A 210 -10.54 -11.22 -14.24
N TRP A 211 -9.94 -12.20 -13.57
CA TRP A 211 -8.53 -12.16 -13.16
C TRP A 211 -7.60 -11.79 -14.32
N ASP A 212 -7.74 -12.48 -15.46
CA ASP A 212 -6.91 -12.29 -16.65
C ASP A 212 -7.17 -10.97 -17.35
N ARG A 213 -8.43 -10.49 -17.32
CA ARG A 213 -8.78 -9.16 -17.84
C ARG A 213 -8.09 -8.07 -17.02
N TYR A 214 -8.14 -8.17 -15.68
CA TYR A 214 -7.36 -7.29 -14.80
C TYR A 214 -5.85 -7.38 -15.08
N THR A 215 -5.32 -8.59 -15.32
CA THR A 215 -3.90 -8.80 -15.66
C THR A 215 -3.53 -8.08 -16.95
N HIS A 216 -4.39 -8.15 -17.97
CA HIS A 216 -4.20 -7.48 -19.25
C HIS A 216 -4.11 -5.95 -19.07
N TYR A 217 -5.12 -5.33 -18.46
CA TYR A 217 -5.14 -3.88 -18.26
C TYR A 217 -4.01 -3.38 -17.34
N LYS A 218 -3.61 -4.17 -16.32
CA LYS A 218 -2.41 -3.88 -15.53
C LYS A 218 -1.15 -3.80 -16.40
N ARG A 219 -0.95 -4.78 -17.30
CA ARG A 219 0.23 -4.81 -18.19
C ARG A 219 0.25 -3.62 -19.14
N GLU A 220 -0.90 -3.27 -19.72
CA GLU A 220 -1.03 -2.08 -20.57
C GLU A 220 -0.73 -0.79 -19.79
N MET A 221 -1.31 -0.64 -18.61
CA MET A 221 -1.03 0.49 -17.71
C MET A 221 0.47 0.61 -17.45
N PHE A 222 1.15 -0.45 -17.01
CA PHE A 222 2.59 -0.39 -16.77
C PHE A 222 3.40 -0.05 -18.01
N SER A 223 3.08 -0.68 -19.15
CA SER A 223 3.81 -0.49 -20.41
C SER A 223 3.76 0.96 -20.91
N LYS A 224 2.66 1.67 -20.64
CA LYS A 224 2.39 3.03 -21.10
C LYS A 224 2.73 4.12 -20.09
N THR A 225 2.74 3.79 -18.79
CA THR A 225 2.80 4.81 -17.71
C THR A 225 3.96 4.61 -16.73
N HIS A 226 4.82 3.60 -16.95
CA HIS A 226 6.10 3.51 -16.27
C HIS A 226 7.12 4.43 -16.94
N THR A 227 7.47 5.54 -16.28
CA THR A 227 8.44 6.51 -16.79
C THR A 227 9.66 6.62 -15.87
N SER A 228 10.68 7.35 -16.30
CA SER A 228 11.87 7.63 -15.49
C SER A 228 11.54 8.52 -14.28
N TYR A 229 10.68 9.53 -14.49
CA TYR A 229 10.28 10.54 -13.49
C TYR A 229 9.11 10.09 -12.60
N SER A 230 8.27 9.17 -13.07
CA SER A 230 7.14 8.61 -12.32
C SER A 230 7.11 7.08 -12.49
N PRO A 231 8.05 6.36 -11.86
CA PRO A 231 8.14 4.91 -11.99
C PRO A 231 7.04 4.19 -11.21
N TRP A 232 6.63 3.04 -11.73
CA TRP A 232 5.83 2.07 -10.99
C TRP A 232 6.69 1.16 -10.11
N MET A 233 6.31 1.07 -8.84
CA MET A 233 6.92 0.21 -7.84
C MET A 233 5.95 -0.91 -7.47
N MET A 234 6.33 -2.15 -7.75
CA MET A 234 5.54 -3.33 -7.45
C MET A 234 5.90 -3.84 -6.05
N ILE A 235 4.88 -4.10 -5.23
CA ILE A 235 5.05 -4.64 -3.87
C ILE A 235 4.39 -6.01 -3.80
N LYS A 236 5.14 -7.06 -3.47
CA LYS A 236 4.57 -8.38 -3.16
C LYS A 236 3.81 -8.29 -1.83
N THR A 237 2.51 -8.58 -1.86
CA THR A 237 1.63 -8.35 -0.71
C THR A 237 1.05 -9.59 -0.07
N ASN A 238 1.46 -10.80 -0.48
CA ASN A 238 0.96 -12.04 0.12
C ASN A 238 1.17 -12.06 1.64
N ASP A 239 2.35 -11.65 2.11
CA ASP A 239 2.56 -11.24 3.51
C ASP A 239 2.25 -9.74 3.68
N LYS A 240 1.12 -9.44 4.34
CA LYS A 240 0.69 -8.06 4.59
C LYS A 240 1.65 -7.29 5.50
N LYS A 241 2.30 -7.97 6.44
CA LYS A 241 3.16 -7.32 7.42
C LYS A 241 4.44 -6.86 6.74
N VAL A 242 5.09 -7.76 6.01
CA VAL A 242 6.28 -7.46 5.21
C VAL A 242 5.98 -6.34 4.22
N ALA A 243 4.90 -6.45 3.43
CA ALA A 243 4.55 -5.43 2.45
C ALA A 243 4.40 -4.01 3.02
N ARG A 244 3.91 -3.86 4.26
CA ARG A 244 3.79 -2.56 4.93
C ARG A 244 5.13 -1.97 5.28
N LEU A 245 6.00 -2.77 5.89
CA LEU A 245 7.34 -2.34 6.27
C LEU A 245 8.12 -1.92 5.02
N GLU A 246 8.06 -2.74 3.97
CA GLU A 246 8.80 -2.49 2.73
C GLU A 246 8.26 -1.29 1.94
N ALA A 247 6.95 -1.06 1.94
CA ALA A 247 6.37 0.16 1.36
C ALA A 247 6.90 1.40 2.08
N ILE A 248 6.95 1.39 3.42
CA ILE A 248 7.46 2.50 4.22
C ILE A 248 8.95 2.72 3.97
N ARG A 249 9.75 1.64 3.98
CA ARG A 249 11.18 1.67 3.62
C ARG A 249 11.40 2.32 2.26
N HIS A 250 10.64 1.89 1.25
CA HIS A 250 10.77 2.49 -0.08
C HIS A 250 10.53 4.00 -0.07
N VAL A 251 9.47 4.48 0.58
CA VAL A 251 9.22 5.94 0.71
C VAL A 251 10.38 6.61 1.45
N LEU A 252 10.79 6.12 2.62
CA LEU A 252 11.89 6.71 3.40
C LEU A 252 13.23 6.73 2.64
N SER A 253 13.48 5.71 1.81
CA SER A 253 14.72 5.61 1.02
C SER A 253 14.83 6.70 -0.05
N MET A 254 13.70 7.24 -0.53
CA MET A 254 13.64 8.24 -1.62
C MET A 254 13.98 9.66 -1.19
N PHE A 255 14.08 9.93 0.11
CA PHE A 255 14.30 11.28 0.66
C PHE A 255 15.55 11.34 1.51
N ASP A 256 16.20 12.49 1.52
CA ASP A 256 17.36 12.79 2.36
C ASP A 256 16.95 13.77 3.47
N TYR A 257 16.24 13.24 4.48
CA TYR A 257 15.71 14.03 5.59
C TYR A 257 16.68 14.05 6.77
N ASP A 258 16.55 15.07 7.62
CA ASP A 258 17.41 15.26 8.79
C ASP A 258 17.41 14.03 9.72
N GLU A 259 18.57 13.67 10.29
CA GLU A 259 18.72 12.55 11.24
C GLU A 259 18.41 11.15 10.66
N LYS A 260 18.42 11.00 9.32
CA LYS A 260 18.23 9.70 8.64
C LYS A 260 19.38 8.72 8.91
N GLU A 261 20.61 9.22 8.98
CA GLU A 261 21.81 8.40 9.24
C GLU A 261 21.81 7.77 10.64
N ASP A 262 21.13 8.40 11.60
CA ASP A 262 20.97 7.91 12.98
C ASP A 262 19.84 6.88 13.13
N SER A 263 19.22 6.44 12.02
CA SER A 263 18.14 5.47 12.04
C SER A 263 18.55 4.18 12.75
N LYS A 264 17.71 3.72 13.68
CA LYS A 264 17.88 2.45 14.40
C LYS A 264 17.34 1.24 13.63
N THR A 265 16.96 1.42 12.37
CA THR A 265 16.42 0.37 11.50
C THR A 265 16.91 0.51 10.06
N VAL A 266 16.84 -0.57 9.30
CA VAL A 266 17.16 -0.56 7.87
C VAL A 266 16.07 0.17 7.10
N LEU A 267 16.49 1.19 6.33
CA LEU A 267 15.59 2.03 5.54
C LEU A 267 15.50 1.61 4.07
N ASN A 268 16.44 0.80 3.59
CA ASN A 268 16.40 0.29 2.22
C ASN A 268 15.40 -0.87 2.13
N PRO A 269 14.50 -0.87 1.13
CA PRO A 269 13.55 -1.95 0.97
C PRO A 269 14.22 -3.24 0.46
N ASP A 270 13.68 -4.39 0.82
CA ASP A 270 14.07 -5.69 0.28
C ASP A 270 13.73 -5.74 -1.23
N PRO A 271 14.74 -5.89 -2.12
CA PRO A 271 14.53 -5.94 -3.56
C PRO A 271 13.71 -7.15 -4.00
N ASN A 272 13.55 -8.19 -3.17
CA ASN A 272 12.68 -9.33 -3.45
C ASN A 272 11.20 -9.03 -3.18
N VAL A 273 10.89 -7.96 -2.44
CA VAL A 273 9.52 -7.57 -2.08
C VAL A 273 9.09 -6.33 -2.85
N VAL A 274 9.94 -5.31 -2.92
CA VAL A 274 9.68 -4.06 -3.64
C VAL A 274 10.57 -4.00 -4.86
N MET A 275 9.95 -3.97 -6.03
CA MET A 275 10.66 -4.00 -7.31
C MET A 275 10.18 -2.86 -8.19
N ARG A 276 11.13 -2.16 -8.83
CA ARG A 276 10.78 -1.32 -9.96
C ARG A 276 10.22 -2.20 -11.07
N TYR A 277 9.14 -1.78 -11.71
CA TYR A 277 8.62 -2.50 -12.87
C TYR A 277 9.64 -2.49 -14.02
N TYR A 278 9.94 -3.67 -14.53
CA TYR A 278 10.63 -3.87 -15.81
C TYR A 278 9.75 -4.75 -16.69
N ARG A 279 9.73 -4.51 -18.00
CA ARG A 279 8.91 -5.28 -18.95
C ARG A 279 9.19 -6.79 -18.91
N SER A 280 10.41 -7.19 -18.55
CA SER A 280 10.85 -8.58 -18.42
C SER A 280 10.43 -9.28 -17.11
N ASN A 281 9.89 -8.55 -16.13
CA ASN A 281 9.60 -9.13 -14.81
C ASN A 281 8.37 -10.04 -14.84
N THR A 282 8.53 -11.28 -14.36
CA THR A 282 7.42 -12.16 -14.00
C THR A 282 6.89 -11.76 -12.63
N ASN A 283 5.62 -11.36 -12.58
CA ASN A 283 4.95 -10.95 -11.35
C ASN A 283 4.09 -12.07 -10.79
N ILE A 284 3.87 -12.07 -9.47
CA ILE A 284 3.05 -13.08 -8.78
C ILE A 284 1.55 -12.99 -9.10
N ASP A 285 1.14 -11.95 -9.85
CA ASP A 285 -0.24 -11.58 -10.14
C ASP A 285 -0.53 -11.30 -11.62
#